data_AF-A0A5J6IA19-F1
#
_entry.id   AF-A0A5J6IA19-F1
#
_cell.length_a   1.000
_cell.length_b   1.000
_cell.length_c   1.000
_cell.angle_alpha   90.00
_cell.angle_beta   90.00
_cell.angle_gamma   90.00
#
_symmetry.space_group_name_H-M   'P 1'
#
loop_
_entity.id
_entity.type
_entity.pdbx_description
1 polymer ?
#
loop_
_entity_poly.entity_id
_entity_poly.type
_entity_poly.pdbx_seq_one_letter_code
_entity_poly.pdbx_strand_id
1 'polypeptide(L)'
;MTAEDTYIPGAVDSGGRRAHRKRRHLKVSYFVFLCLAALIATRLDAGSLHLYSMGAMGLLSLKMFGALFYRPAKAGREELEYLENAWVTAVIPIYNEDPVMFEQGMRSLLAQSRLPNEIHIIDDASADASGIRAAKKMRREFEAKGVKYTVSVQPENKGKREALALGFEAAPYSDIFLCVDSDTVLSRDTVRELLLPLADEKIMASTGMVLALNHDSNIFTRLQDLRYGNSFLFERAAYSRLKSVLCCCGALSAYRGTLVRKYLPDFLNQQFLGKPAVFGDDRRMTNYCLMEGQVVFQETAVGYTAVPEKLPHFLRQQVRWNKSFFRESLWAFRHQKKYRPAFWLTCMELALWLVFGSAMFYSMVVLPIIKPEQFVHHIGDYLIFMVLMGYLRNVRYLDFPRRGMGFVKRFGMFLLAPVYGVIQLTLLTPLRFYALFTLHKGSWGTRQGGVEVSVAGDHESEVTEIFEEEDPYSDKKVTETLQLMRLEGVALRTRPRPSGGIPAQPQPIPGYDEEQHAAVPQQRVSWGTPEPAGQQQWQGGYDGYRDPYQQQYPGQGHDPRQGGYPHPDPSWQQGPGQGQGYGQGGGW
;
A
#
# COMPACT_ATOMS: atom_id res chain seq x y z
N MET A 1 -30.55 -46.82 12.81
CA MET A 1 -31.78 -46.29 12.18
C MET A 1 -31.77 -44.80 12.44
N THR A 2 -31.02 -44.09 11.59
CA THR A 2 -31.51 -43.11 10.58
C THR A 2 -31.82 -41.77 11.27
N ALA A 3 -30.90 -40.79 11.36
CA ALA A 3 -30.11 -40.14 10.31
C ALA A 3 -31.00 -39.53 9.20
N GLU A 4 -31.87 -38.61 9.59
CA GLU A 4 -32.50 -37.60 8.73
C GLU A 4 -32.80 -36.37 9.61
N ASP A 5 -32.71 -35.17 9.03
CA ASP A 5 -33.04 -33.84 9.59
C ASP A 5 -31.94 -32.93 10.19
N THR A 6 -30.71 -33.02 9.70
CA THR A 6 -29.78 -31.86 9.67
C THR A 6 -29.50 -31.42 8.23
N TYR A 7 -30.55 -30.97 7.55
CA TYR A 7 -30.45 -30.22 6.29
C TYR A 7 -30.76 -28.74 6.56
N ILE A 8 -29.76 -27.87 6.42
CA ILE A 8 -29.95 -26.41 6.38
C ILE A 8 -29.47 -25.91 5.01
N PRO A 9 -30.37 -25.36 4.16
CA PRO A 9 -30.05 -25.00 2.79
C PRO A 9 -29.20 -23.72 2.72
N GLY A 10 -28.08 -23.75 1.98
CA GLY A 10 -27.37 -22.52 1.62
C GLY A 10 -25.93 -22.61 1.12
N ALA A 11 -25.22 -23.73 1.35
CA ALA A 11 -23.78 -23.81 1.07
C ALA A 11 -23.41 -24.67 -0.16
N VAL A 12 -24.18 -25.69 -0.51
CA VAL A 12 -23.85 -26.65 -1.57
C VAL A 12 -25.13 -27.35 -2.04
N ASP A 13 -25.25 -27.67 -3.34
CA ASP A 13 -26.30 -28.59 -3.80
C ASP A 13 -26.05 -30.00 -3.23
N SER A 14 -27.03 -30.90 -3.33
CA SER A 14 -26.96 -32.29 -2.82
C SER A 14 -25.81 -33.13 -3.39
N GLY A 15 -25.02 -32.60 -4.33
CA GLY A 15 -23.81 -33.20 -4.87
C GLY A 15 -22.52 -32.45 -4.52
N GLY A 16 -22.52 -31.55 -3.52
CA GLY A 16 -21.32 -30.82 -3.11
C GLY A 16 -20.87 -29.74 -4.10
N ARG A 17 -21.72 -29.34 -5.06
CA ARG A 17 -21.38 -28.26 -6.01
C ARG A 17 -21.86 -26.91 -5.48
N ARG A 18 -20.92 -25.96 -5.43
CA ARG A 18 -21.18 -24.56 -5.07
C ARG A 18 -22.22 -23.98 -6.04
N ALA A 19 -23.37 -23.54 -5.51
CA ALA A 19 -24.42 -22.91 -6.30
C ALA A 19 -23.87 -21.68 -7.07
N HIS A 20 -23.78 -21.80 -8.39
CA HIS A 20 -23.36 -20.75 -9.31
C HIS A 20 -24.44 -19.66 -9.39
N ARG A 21 -24.38 -18.64 -8.52
CA ARG A 21 -25.26 -17.47 -8.70
C ARG A 21 -24.84 -16.70 -9.96
N LYS A 22 -25.78 -16.49 -10.87
CA LYS A 22 -25.59 -15.82 -12.18
C LYS A 22 -24.96 -14.42 -12.03
N ARG A 23 -23.88 -14.18 -12.78
CA ARG A 23 -23.19 -12.88 -12.95
C ARG A 23 -24.19 -11.83 -13.47
N ARG A 24 -24.70 -10.95 -12.61
CA ARG A 24 -25.45 -9.77 -13.07
C ARG A 24 -24.53 -8.60 -13.42
N HIS A 25 -23.44 -8.41 -12.67
CA HIS A 25 -22.58 -7.24 -12.82
C HIS A 25 -21.63 -7.33 -14.01
N LEU A 26 -20.98 -8.47 -14.29
CA LEU A 26 -19.98 -8.59 -15.36
C LEU A 26 -20.50 -8.48 -16.81
N LYS A 27 -21.80 -8.29 -17.04
CA LYS A 27 -22.37 -8.34 -18.41
C LYS A 27 -21.96 -7.12 -19.24
N VAL A 28 -21.97 -5.93 -18.65
CA VAL A 28 -21.66 -4.69 -19.37
C VAL A 28 -20.17 -4.67 -19.70
N SER A 29 -19.29 -4.90 -18.73
CA SER A 29 -17.85 -4.92 -19.03
C SER A 29 -17.47 -5.99 -20.04
N TYR A 30 -18.07 -7.19 -19.95
CA TYR A 30 -17.77 -8.26 -20.89
C TYR A 30 -18.25 -7.92 -22.31
N PHE A 31 -19.46 -7.37 -22.45
CA PHE A 31 -19.97 -6.96 -23.75
C PHE A 31 -19.13 -5.83 -24.37
N VAL A 32 -18.86 -4.77 -23.60
CA VAL A 32 -18.01 -3.64 -24.03
C VAL A 32 -16.61 -4.14 -24.39
N PHE A 33 -16.05 -5.06 -23.60
CA PHE A 33 -14.76 -5.69 -23.89
C PHE A 33 -14.77 -6.40 -25.25
N LEU A 34 -15.76 -7.25 -25.52
CA LEU A 34 -15.84 -7.97 -26.79
C LEU A 34 -16.01 -7.01 -27.99
N CYS A 35 -16.81 -5.97 -27.84
CA CYS A 35 -16.97 -4.94 -28.87
C CYS A 35 -15.66 -4.19 -29.14
N LEU A 36 -14.96 -3.77 -28.09
CA LEU A 36 -13.66 -3.08 -28.22
C LEU A 36 -12.59 -4.02 -28.81
N ALA A 37 -12.54 -5.27 -28.38
CA ALA A 37 -11.60 -6.26 -28.91
C ALA A 37 -11.86 -6.54 -30.40
N ALA A 38 -13.13 -6.68 -30.81
CA ALA A 38 -13.50 -6.84 -32.22
C ALA A 38 -13.15 -5.59 -33.05
N LEU A 39 -13.37 -4.39 -32.49
CA LEU A 39 -13.00 -3.14 -33.15
C LEU A 39 -11.48 -3.03 -33.34
N ILE A 40 -10.69 -3.36 -32.32
CA ILE A 40 -9.22 -3.43 -32.38
C ILE A 40 -8.78 -4.42 -33.47
N ALA A 41 -9.38 -5.62 -33.51
CA ALA A 41 -9.03 -6.64 -34.48
C ALA A 41 -9.41 -6.30 -35.93
N THR A 42 -10.42 -5.45 -36.15
CA THR A 42 -10.91 -5.08 -37.50
C THR A 42 -10.32 -3.76 -38.01
N ARG A 43 -9.87 -2.87 -37.12
CA ARG A 43 -9.33 -1.55 -37.48
C ARG A 43 -7.82 -1.49 -37.59
N LEU A 44 -7.09 -2.43 -37.01
CA LEU A 44 -5.64 -2.43 -37.07
C LEU A 44 -5.19 -3.32 -38.23
N ASP A 45 -4.58 -2.69 -39.24
CA ASP A 45 -3.96 -3.41 -40.35
C ASP A 45 -2.78 -4.25 -39.82
N ALA A 46 -2.70 -5.50 -40.25
CA ALA A 46 -1.59 -6.39 -39.93
C ALA A 46 -0.24 -5.84 -40.46
N GLY A 47 -0.28 -4.96 -41.46
CA GLY A 47 0.89 -4.26 -41.99
C GLY A 47 1.41 -3.10 -41.12
N SER A 48 0.56 -2.45 -40.31
CA SER A 48 0.96 -1.31 -39.45
C SER A 48 1.32 -1.73 -38.02
N LEU A 49 0.86 -2.90 -37.59
CA LEU A 49 1.24 -3.50 -36.31
C LEU A 49 2.53 -4.32 -36.44
N HIS A 50 3.65 -3.75 -36.00
CA HIS A 50 4.86 -4.54 -35.76
C HIS A 50 4.53 -5.74 -34.85
N LEU A 51 5.22 -6.89 -35.06
CA LEU A 51 5.08 -8.14 -34.29
C LEU A 51 4.96 -7.93 -32.77
N TYR A 52 5.61 -6.88 -32.26
CA TYR A 52 5.49 -6.41 -30.89
C TYR A 52 4.05 -6.05 -30.47
N SER A 53 3.35 -5.21 -31.23
CA SER A 53 2.01 -4.74 -30.89
C SER A 53 1.02 -5.91 -30.82
N MET A 54 1.18 -6.91 -31.71
CA MET A 54 0.42 -8.16 -31.64
C MET A 54 0.71 -8.96 -30.37
N GLY A 55 1.98 -9.11 -29.98
CA GLY A 55 2.36 -9.77 -28.73
C GLY A 55 1.86 -9.05 -27.48
N ALA A 56 1.98 -7.73 -27.43
CA ALA A 56 1.48 -6.90 -26.34
C ALA A 56 -0.05 -6.98 -26.22
N MET A 57 -0.76 -6.93 -27.35
CA MET A 57 -2.22 -7.10 -27.40
C MET A 57 -2.65 -8.49 -26.93
N GLY A 58 -2.01 -9.56 -27.41
CA GLY A 58 -2.33 -10.92 -26.98
C GLY A 58 -2.15 -11.10 -25.48
N LEU A 59 -1.08 -10.53 -24.92
CA LEU A 59 -0.81 -10.61 -23.50
C LEU A 59 -1.76 -9.76 -22.65
N LEU A 60 -2.07 -8.53 -23.08
CA LEU A 60 -3.04 -7.68 -22.39
C LEU A 60 -4.45 -8.29 -22.45
N SER A 61 -4.80 -8.95 -23.56
CA SER A 61 -6.03 -9.72 -23.70
C SER A 61 -6.06 -10.91 -22.74
N LEU A 62 -4.95 -11.63 -22.58
CA LEU A 62 -4.83 -12.72 -21.61
C LEU A 62 -4.98 -12.22 -20.17
N LYS A 63 -4.33 -11.11 -19.82
CA LYS A 63 -4.53 -10.46 -18.51
C LYS A 63 -5.99 -10.08 -18.31
N MET A 64 -6.64 -9.52 -19.35
CA MET A 64 -8.02 -9.06 -19.21
C MET A 64 -8.99 -10.22 -19.06
N PHE A 65 -8.78 -11.28 -19.82
CA PHE A 65 -9.48 -12.53 -19.64
C PHE A 65 -9.31 -13.02 -18.19
N GLY A 66 -8.08 -13.11 -17.69
CA GLY A 66 -7.80 -13.44 -16.28
C GLY A 66 -8.58 -12.55 -15.30
N ALA A 67 -8.59 -11.24 -15.50
CA ALA A 67 -9.31 -10.28 -14.67
C ALA A 67 -10.85 -10.45 -14.72
N LEU A 68 -11.44 -10.69 -15.89
CA LEU A 68 -12.88 -10.92 -16.05
C LEU A 68 -13.36 -12.24 -15.41
N PHE A 69 -12.46 -13.21 -15.28
CA PHE A 69 -12.72 -14.48 -14.60
C PHE A 69 -12.21 -14.51 -13.15
N TYR A 70 -11.63 -13.42 -12.66
CA TYR A 70 -11.30 -13.26 -11.25
C TYR A 70 -12.57 -13.39 -10.37
N ARG A 71 -12.34 -13.87 -9.15
CA ARG A 71 -13.33 -14.07 -8.10
C ARG A 71 -12.62 -13.84 -6.76
N PRO A 72 -13.22 -13.05 -5.86
CA PRO A 72 -12.73 -12.90 -4.50
C PRO A 72 -12.73 -14.24 -3.77
N ALA A 73 -11.82 -14.41 -2.81
CA ALA A 73 -11.84 -15.55 -1.91
C ALA A 73 -13.09 -15.50 -1.05
N LYS A 74 -13.56 -16.68 -0.67
CA LYS A 74 -14.68 -16.89 0.26
C LYS A 74 -14.24 -17.94 1.25
N ALA A 75 -14.70 -17.83 2.49
CA ALA A 75 -14.47 -18.82 3.53
C ALA A 75 -15.79 -19.52 3.88
N GLY A 76 -15.73 -20.83 4.07
CA GLY A 76 -16.77 -21.62 4.73
C GLY A 76 -16.73 -21.46 6.25
N ARG A 77 -17.61 -22.17 6.96
CA ARG A 77 -17.75 -22.05 8.41
C ARG A 77 -16.47 -22.38 9.19
N GLU A 78 -15.82 -23.50 8.89
CA GLU A 78 -14.58 -23.91 9.56
C GLU A 78 -13.43 -22.95 9.28
N GLU A 79 -13.31 -22.49 8.03
CA GLU A 79 -12.32 -21.49 7.62
C GLU A 79 -12.54 -20.15 8.34
N LEU A 80 -13.79 -19.72 8.49
CA LEU A 80 -14.15 -18.52 9.26
C LEU A 80 -13.83 -18.70 10.75
N GLU A 81 -14.11 -19.86 11.33
CA GLU A 81 -13.76 -20.14 12.73
C GLU A 81 -12.24 -20.08 12.96
N TYR A 82 -11.44 -20.65 12.05
CA TYR A 82 -9.98 -20.54 12.09
C TYR A 82 -9.54 -19.07 12.02
N LEU A 83 -10.06 -18.29 11.07
CA LEU A 83 -9.68 -16.89 10.89
C LEU A 83 -10.11 -16.00 12.06
N GLU A 84 -11.29 -16.24 12.63
CA GLU A 84 -11.75 -15.51 13.81
C GLU A 84 -10.88 -15.78 15.04
N ASN A 85 -10.32 -16.99 15.15
CA ASN A 85 -9.39 -17.37 16.20
C ASN A 85 -7.92 -16.96 15.94
N ALA A 86 -7.57 -16.53 14.73
CA ALA A 86 -6.21 -16.09 14.40
C ALA A 86 -5.84 -14.77 15.12
N TRP A 87 -4.61 -14.68 15.64
CA TRP A 87 -4.10 -13.46 16.23
C TRP A 87 -3.61 -12.48 15.15
N VAL A 88 -4.35 -11.39 14.98
CA VAL A 88 -4.09 -10.35 13.98
C VAL A 88 -3.53 -9.10 14.65
N THR A 89 -2.35 -8.67 14.21
CA THR A 89 -1.71 -7.45 14.71
C THR A 89 -1.61 -6.40 13.61
N ALA A 90 -2.20 -5.23 13.84
CA ALA A 90 -2.06 -4.09 12.94
C ALA A 90 -0.78 -3.31 13.25
N VAL A 91 0.01 -3.00 12.23
CA VAL A 91 1.21 -2.17 12.34
C VAL A 91 1.04 -0.94 11.46
N ILE A 92 1.06 0.24 12.08
CA ILE A 92 0.73 1.52 11.45
C ILE A 92 1.89 2.51 11.68
N PRO A 93 2.82 2.64 10.72
CA PRO A 93 3.82 3.69 10.74
C PRO A 93 3.19 5.07 10.53
N ILE A 94 3.64 6.09 11.26
CA ILE A 94 3.24 7.49 11.06
C ILE A 94 4.49 8.38 10.89
N TYR A 95 4.41 9.37 10.00
CA TYR A 95 5.43 10.41 9.86
C TYR A 95 4.85 11.71 9.28
N ASN A 96 4.82 12.78 10.08
CA ASN A 96 4.26 14.08 9.72
C ASN A 96 2.88 13.95 9.05
N GLU A 97 1.99 13.20 9.70
CA GLU A 97 0.65 12.93 9.18
C GLU A 97 -0.32 14.06 9.50
N ASP A 98 -1.31 14.22 8.63
CA ASP A 98 -2.47 15.04 8.94
C ASP A 98 -3.25 14.36 10.09
N PRO A 99 -3.42 15.04 11.24
CA PRO A 99 -4.01 14.41 12.42
C PRO A 99 -5.48 14.02 12.23
N VAL A 100 -6.21 14.72 11.35
CA VAL A 100 -7.62 14.44 11.10
C VAL A 100 -7.77 13.23 10.18
N MET A 101 -7.00 13.16 9.09
CA MET A 101 -6.93 11.97 8.23
C MET A 101 -6.52 10.73 9.03
N PHE A 102 -5.52 10.88 9.90
CA PHE A 102 -5.11 9.80 10.80
C PHE A 102 -6.23 9.39 11.76
N GLU A 103 -6.92 10.35 12.41
CA GLU A 103 -8.05 10.05 13.28
C GLU A 103 -9.17 9.33 12.51
N GLN A 104 -9.50 9.74 11.28
CA GLN A 104 -10.48 9.09 10.41
C GLN A 104 -10.06 7.64 10.05
N GLY A 105 -8.79 7.42 9.70
CA GLY A 105 -8.25 6.09 9.47
C GLY A 105 -8.41 5.20 10.71
N MET A 106 -8.05 5.71 11.89
CA MET A 106 -8.20 4.98 13.15
C MET A 106 -9.67 4.74 13.54
N ARG A 107 -10.57 5.69 13.31
CA ARG A 107 -12.03 5.55 13.51
C ARG A 107 -12.58 4.43 12.63
N SER A 108 -12.16 4.38 11.36
CA SER A 108 -12.55 3.32 10.42
C SER A 108 -12.04 1.93 10.84
N LEU A 109 -10.85 1.87 11.44
CA LEU A 109 -10.29 0.64 12.00
C LEU A 109 -11.06 0.19 13.25
N LEU A 110 -11.48 1.13 14.10
CA LEU A 110 -12.31 0.88 15.29
C LEU A 110 -13.74 0.40 14.93
N ALA A 111 -14.22 0.76 13.74
CA ALA A 111 -15.54 0.39 13.22
C ALA A 111 -15.56 -0.97 12.50
N GLN A 112 -14.41 -1.62 12.32
CA GLN A 112 -14.33 -2.89 11.59
C GLN A 112 -15.17 -4.00 12.22
N SER A 113 -15.86 -4.77 11.39
CA SER A 113 -16.64 -5.93 11.85
C SER A 113 -15.77 -7.06 12.42
N ARG A 114 -14.49 -7.13 12.02
CA ARG A 114 -13.42 -7.89 12.68
C ARG A 114 -12.28 -6.95 13.05
N LEU A 115 -12.20 -6.59 14.33
CA LEU A 115 -11.09 -5.79 14.87
C LEU A 115 -9.81 -6.59 14.91
N PRO A 116 -8.62 -6.00 14.70
CA PRO A 116 -7.36 -6.64 15.06
C PRO A 116 -7.31 -6.93 16.57
N ASN A 117 -6.48 -7.89 16.96
CA ASN A 117 -6.26 -8.24 18.36
C ASN A 117 -5.30 -7.25 19.04
N GLU A 118 -4.36 -6.71 18.26
CA GLU A 118 -3.32 -5.80 18.72
C GLU A 118 -3.04 -4.75 17.65
N ILE A 119 -2.69 -3.54 18.08
CA ILE A 119 -2.33 -2.40 17.21
C ILE A 119 -1.05 -1.79 17.76
N HIS A 120 -0.04 -1.68 16.89
CA HIS A 120 1.17 -0.90 17.13
C HIS A 120 1.20 0.28 16.18
N ILE A 121 1.23 1.48 16.74
CA ILE A 121 1.48 2.72 16.01
C ILE A 121 2.93 3.12 16.30
N ILE A 122 3.70 3.33 15.25
CA ILE A 122 5.13 3.65 15.35
C ILE A 122 5.37 4.98 14.64
N ASP A 123 5.67 6.00 15.43
CA ASP A 123 6.08 7.31 14.91
C ASP A 123 7.56 7.31 14.52
N ASP A 124 7.86 7.66 13.29
CA ASP A 124 9.21 7.72 12.73
C ASP A 124 9.87 9.10 12.96
N ALA A 125 9.79 9.56 14.21
CA ALA A 125 10.25 10.86 14.67
C ALA A 125 9.61 12.04 13.90
N SER A 126 8.28 12.13 13.95
CA SER A 126 7.54 13.28 13.40
C SER A 126 7.97 14.59 14.07
N ALA A 127 8.08 15.65 13.29
CA ALA A 127 8.38 16.99 13.81
C ALA A 127 7.18 17.58 14.58
N ASP A 128 5.96 17.24 14.15
CA ASP A 128 4.72 17.60 14.83
C ASP A 128 4.18 16.43 15.65
N ALA A 129 3.91 16.68 16.94
CA ALA A 129 3.35 15.69 17.86
C ALA A 129 1.82 15.51 17.71
N SER A 130 1.14 16.18 16.77
CA SER A 130 -0.31 16.05 16.55
C SER A 130 -0.76 14.63 16.26
N GLY A 131 -0.06 13.91 15.38
CA GLY A 131 -0.34 12.50 15.06
C GLY A 131 -0.23 11.59 16.29
N ILE A 132 0.81 11.76 17.10
CA ILE A 132 0.98 11.03 18.37
C ILE A 132 -0.13 11.37 19.37
N ARG A 133 -0.53 12.64 19.48
CA ARG A 133 -1.63 13.05 20.36
C ARG A 133 -2.95 12.39 19.94
N ALA A 134 -3.25 12.38 18.64
CA ALA A 134 -4.41 11.69 18.08
C ALA A 134 -4.35 10.18 18.37
N ALA A 135 -3.19 9.55 18.17
CA ALA A 135 -2.99 8.13 18.48
C ALA A 135 -3.22 7.81 19.95
N LYS A 136 -2.71 8.64 20.88
CA LYS A 136 -2.91 8.46 22.32
C LYS A 136 -4.37 8.64 22.75
N LYS A 137 -5.11 9.58 22.13
CA LYS A 137 -6.54 9.83 22.40
C LYS A 137 -7.39 8.60 22.11
N MET A 138 -7.11 7.90 21.02
CA MET A 138 -7.88 6.72 20.57
C MET A 138 -7.65 5.45 21.41
N ARG A 139 -6.58 5.41 22.22
CA ARG A 139 -6.18 4.22 22.99
C ARG A 139 -7.32 3.62 23.83
N ARG A 140 -8.00 4.46 24.60
CA ARG A 140 -9.07 4.02 25.53
C ARG A 140 -10.22 3.35 24.78
N GLU A 141 -10.55 3.84 23.59
CA GLU A 141 -11.66 3.31 22.79
C GLU A 141 -11.36 1.92 22.21
N PHE A 142 -10.11 1.68 21.80
CA PHE A 142 -9.66 0.37 21.34
C PHE A 142 -9.54 -0.64 22.49
N GLU A 143 -8.95 -0.23 23.61
CA GLU A 143 -8.82 -1.09 24.80
C GLU A 143 -10.19 -1.49 25.35
N ALA A 144 -11.19 -0.59 25.31
CA ALA A 144 -12.58 -0.90 25.69
C ALA A 144 -13.22 -1.98 24.81
N LYS A 145 -12.75 -2.17 23.56
CA LYS A 145 -13.18 -3.27 22.67
C LYS A 145 -12.31 -4.52 22.77
N GLY A 146 -11.39 -4.56 23.73
CA GLY A 146 -10.47 -5.67 23.98
C GLY A 146 -9.29 -5.74 23.02
N VAL A 147 -8.93 -4.62 22.37
CA VAL A 147 -7.78 -4.53 21.46
C VAL A 147 -6.56 -4.01 22.23
N LYS A 148 -5.45 -4.74 22.17
CA LYS A 148 -4.17 -4.24 22.72
C LYS A 148 -3.67 -3.07 21.88
N TYR A 149 -3.24 -1.98 22.51
CA TYR A 149 -2.92 -0.76 21.79
C TYR A 149 -1.64 -0.13 22.31
N THR A 150 -0.64 0.00 21.44
CA THR A 150 0.67 0.56 21.76
C THR A 150 1.01 1.70 20.80
N VAL A 151 1.56 2.78 21.34
CA VAL A 151 2.11 3.91 20.57
C VAL A 151 3.56 4.07 20.96
N SER A 152 4.46 3.97 19.99
CA SER A 152 5.90 4.17 20.16
C SER A 152 6.41 5.30 19.26
N VAL A 153 7.53 5.88 19.64
CA VAL A 153 8.20 6.97 18.91
C VAL A 153 9.66 6.58 18.75
N GLN A 154 10.15 6.62 17.52
CA GLN A 154 11.56 6.40 17.23
C GLN A 154 12.40 7.62 17.65
N PRO A 155 13.65 7.41 18.08
CA PRO A 155 14.53 8.51 18.52
C PRO A 155 14.92 9.43 17.37
N GLU A 156 14.97 8.90 16.15
CA GLU A 156 15.29 9.62 14.92
C GLU A 156 14.50 9.04 13.75
N ASN A 157 14.42 9.76 12.64
CA ASN A 157 13.77 9.28 11.43
C ASN A 157 14.64 8.21 10.77
N LYS A 158 14.16 6.96 10.77
CA LYS A 158 14.83 5.80 10.14
C LYS A 158 14.05 5.25 8.94
N GLY A 159 12.88 5.79 8.67
CA GLY A 159 12.02 5.43 7.56
C GLY A 159 10.96 4.40 7.90
N LYS A 160 9.96 4.29 7.02
CA LYS A 160 8.81 3.38 7.14
C LYS A 160 9.20 1.93 7.42
N ARG A 161 10.30 1.44 6.83
CA ARG A 161 10.75 0.07 7.00
C ARG A 161 11.09 -0.28 8.45
N GLU A 162 11.88 0.58 9.07
CA GLU A 162 12.32 0.43 10.46
C GLU A 162 11.12 0.52 11.39
N ALA A 163 10.20 1.47 11.12
CA ALA A 163 8.94 1.56 11.84
C ALA A 163 8.09 0.28 11.74
N LEU A 164 7.98 -0.32 10.54
CA LEU A 164 7.29 -1.61 10.35
C LEU A 164 7.98 -2.73 11.12
N ALA A 165 9.31 -2.80 11.05
CA ALA A 165 10.09 -3.82 11.73
C ALA A 165 9.91 -3.77 13.25
N LEU A 166 9.97 -2.59 13.85
CA LEU A 166 9.70 -2.41 15.28
C LEU A 166 8.30 -2.92 15.68
N GLY A 167 7.29 -2.66 14.85
CA GLY A 167 5.95 -3.22 15.07
C GLY A 167 5.89 -4.74 14.93
N PHE A 168 6.64 -5.32 13.99
CA PHE A 168 6.73 -6.77 13.82
C PHE A 168 7.46 -7.45 15.00
N GLU A 169 8.52 -6.84 15.51
CA GLU A 169 9.28 -7.33 16.67
C GLU A 169 8.50 -7.24 17.97
N ALA A 170 7.68 -6.19 18.11
CA ALA A 170 6.83 -5.99 19.29
C ALA A 170 5.74 -7.07 19.44
N ALA A 171 5.36 -7.74 18.35
CA ALA A 171 4.30 -8.76 18.36
C ALA A 171 4.77 -10.11 17.77
N PRO A 172 5.72 -10.80 18.43
CA PRO A 172 6.37 -12.02 17.90
C PRO A 172 5.40 -13.20 17.76
N TYR A 173 4.27 -13.17 18.47
CA TYR A 173 3.26 -14.23 18.46
C TYR A 173 2.09 -13.98 17.49
N SER A 174 2.18 -12.97 16.62
CA SER A 174 1.13 -12.69 15.65
C SER A 174 1.06 -13.81 14.60
N ASP A 175 -0.15 -14.33 14.34
CA ASP A 175 -0.36 -15.27 13.25
C ASP A 175 -0.39 -14.52 11.91
N ILE A 176 -0.95 -13.30 11.92
CA ILE A 176 -1.09 -12.43 10.75
C ILE A 176 -0.74 -10.99 11.15
N PHE A 177 0.08 -10.33 10.33
CA PHE A 177 0.31 -8.89 10.40
C PHE A 177 -0.55 -8.16 9.37
N LEU A 178 -1.29 -7.17 9.82
CA LEU A 178 -2.06 -6.25 9.02
C LEU A 178 -1.26 -4.95 8.87
N CYS A 179 -0.88 -4.59 7.66
CA CYS A 179 -0.21 -3.33 7.36
C CYS A 179 -1.21 -2.38 6.69
N VAL A 180 -1.43 -1.23 7.32
CA VAL A 180 -2.34 -0.17 6.85
C VAL A 180 -1.59 1.15 6.89
N ASP A 181 -1.72 1.95 5.83
CA ASP A 181 -1.15 3.30 5.83
C ASP A 181 -1.98 4.23 6.74
N SER A 182 -1.30 5.13 7.41
CA SER A 182 -1.84 6.15 8.32
C SER A 182 -2.92 7.06 7.71
N ASP A 183 -2.92 7.22 6.39
CA ASP A 183 -3.85 8.05 5.62
C ASP A 183 -4.98 7.24 4.93
N THR A 184 -5.15 5.98 5.33
CA THR A 184 -6.11 5.06 4.70
C THR A 184 -7.34 4.83 5.58
N VAL A 185 -8.51 5.14 5.04
CA VAL A 185 -9.83 4.89 5.63
C VAL A 185 -10.37 3.56 5.09
N LEU A 186 -10.74 2.64 5.98
CA LEU A 186 -11.20 1.30 5.63
C LEU A 186 -12.73 1.23 5.55
N SER A 187 -13.26 0.50 4.56
CA SER A 187 -14.69 0.12 4.57
C SER A 187 -14.98 -0.82 5.74
N ARG A 188 -16.20 -0.83 6.25
CA ARG A 188 -16.59 -1.52 7.51
C ARG A 188 -16.17 -2.99 7.62
N ASP A 189 -16.15 -3.75 6.51
CA ASP A 189 -15.83 -5.17 6.53
C ASP A 189 -14.42 -5.50 6.01
N THR A 190 -13.59 -4.49 5.77
CA THR A 190 -12.31 -4.61 5.06
C THR A 190 -11.34 -5.59 5.70
N VAL A 191 -11.13 -5.52 7.02
CA VAL A 191 -10.20 -6.41 7.72
C VAL A 191 -10.67 -7.86 7.63
N ARG A 192 -11.97 -8.12 7.87
CA ARG A 192 -12.54 -9.46 7.74
C ARG A 192 -12.34 -10.01 6.34
N GLU A 193 -12.73 -9.24 5.31
CA GLU A 193 -12.63 -9.64 3.91
C GLU A 193 -11.17 -9.91 3.52
N LEU A 194 -10.23 -9.06 3.96
CA LEU A 194 -8.81 -9.18 3.66
C LEU A 194 -8.20 -10.48 4.21
N LEU A 195 -8.71 -10.98 5.33
CA LEU A 195 -8.26 -12.21 5.98
C LEU A 195 -8.80 -13.48 5.29
N LEU A 196 -9.93 -13.42 4.58
CA LEU A 196 -10.56 -14.60 3.95
C LEU A 196 -9.59 -15.48 3.13
N PRO A 197 -8.71 -14.93 2.29
CA PRO A 197 -7.78 -15.76 1.54
C PRO A 197 -6.74 -16.48 2.41
N LEU A 198 -6.46 -15.99 3.62
CA LEU A 198 -5.47 -16.57 4.53
C LEU A 198 -6.00 -17.80 5.28
N ALA A 199 -7.24 -18.24 5.03
CA ALA A 199 -7.70 -19.56 5.44
C ALA A 199 -6.91 -20.69 4.75
N ASP A 200 -6.44 -20.46 3.52
CA ASP A 200 -5.53 -21.37 2.81
C ASP A 200 -4.09 -21.13 3.26
N GLU A 201 -3.48 -22.11 3.94
CA GLU A 201 -2.11 -22.06 4.43
C GLU A 201 -1.06 -21.77 3.34
N LYS A 202 -1.36 -22.10 2.07
CA LYS A 202 -0.47 -21.82 0.93
C LYS A 202 -0.40 -20.33 0.58
N ILE A 203 -1.41 -19.55 0.97
CA ILE A 203 -1.46 -18.11 0.74
C ILE A 203 -0.67 -17.42 1.87
N MET A 204 0.43 -16.79 1.49
CA MET A 204 1.34 -16.11 2.41
C MET A 204 0.98 -14.65 2.64
N ALA A 205 0.27 -14.04 1.68
CA ALA A 205 -0.22 -12.68 1.79
C ALA A 205 -1.46 -12.42 0.93
N SER A 206 -2.25 -11.46 1.38
CA SER A 206 -3.37 -10.88 0.64
C SER A 206 -3.26 -9.36 0.61
N THR A 207 -3.75 -8.75 -0.46
CA THR A 207 -3.88 -7.29 -0.56
C THR A 207 -5.29 -6.90 -0.96
N GLY A 208 -5.79 -5.83 -0.37
CA GLY A 208 -7.11 -5.29 -0.68
C GLY A 208 -7.08 -4.36 -1.89
N MET A 209 -8.27 -3.89 -2.26
CA MET A 209 -8.50 -2.80 -3.19
C MET A 209 -8.21 -1.47 -2.50
N VAL A 210 -7.44 -0.60 -3.15
CA VAL A 210 -7.22 0.77 -2.68
C VAL A 210 -7.74 1.74 -3.72
N LEU A 211 -8.58 2.66 -3.29
CA LEU A 211 -9.23 3.68 -4.11
C LEU A 211 -8.83 5.08 -3.64
N ALA A 212 -8.99 6.09 -4.49
CA ALA A 212 -8.69 7.46 -4.09
C ALA A 212 -9.81 8.00 -3.19
N LEU A 213 -9.47 8.53 -2.01
CA LEU A 213 -10.44 9.16 -1.11
C LEU A 213 -10.96 10.46 -1.75
N ASN A 214 -10.04 11.39 -2.03
CA ASN A 214 -10.27 12.70 -2.65
C ASN A 214 -10.39 12.63 -4.19
N HIS A 215 -11.03 11.58 -4.69
CA HIS A 215 -11.20 11.31 -6.12
C HIS A 215 -11.98 12.40 -6.87
N ASP A 216 -12.83 13.17 -6.17
CA ASP A 216 -13.66 14.22 -6.76
C ASP A 216 -13.06 15.63 -6.72
N SER A 217 -11.96 15.85 -5.98
CA SER A 217 -11.37 17.18 -5.80
C SER A 217 -11.05 17.89 -7.11
N ASN A 218 -10.52 17.17 -8.11
CA ASN A 218 -10.26 17.73 -9.43
C ASN A 218 -10.13 16.62 -10.49
N ILE A 219 -10.01 17.01 -11.77
CA ILE A 219 -9.85 16.03 -12.86
C ILE A 219 -8.60 15.16 -12.71
N PHE A 220 -7.54 15.68 -12.08
CA PHE A 220 -6.30 14.95 -11.88
C PHE A 220 -6.44 13.85 -10.82
N THR A 221 -7.17 14.08 -9.73
CA THR A 221 -7.49 13.03 -8.74
C THR A 221 -8.45 11.98 -9.31
N ARG A 222 -9.38 12.38 -10.18
CA ARG A 222 -10.25 11.44 -10.94
C ARG A 222 -9.46 10.48 -11.83
N LEU A 223 -8.47 11.00 -12.56
CA LEU A 223 -7.60 10.18 -13.40
C LEU A 223 -6.72 9.23 -12.59
N GLN A 224 -6.33 9.62 -11.37
CA GLN A 224 -5.63 8.74 -10.44
C GLN A 224 -6.54 7.63 -9.89
N ASP A 225 -7.81 7.91 -9.59
CA ASP A 225 -8.78 6.89 -9.17
C ASP A 225 -9.00 5.83 -10.27
N LEU A 226 -9.17 6.27 -11.53
CA LEU A 226 -9.25 5.34 -12.68
C LEU A 226 -8.01 4.46 -12.78
N ARG A 227 -6.82 5.06 -12.62
CA ARG A 227 -5.58 4.31 -12.63
C ARG A 227 -5.53 3.27 -11.51
N TYR A 228 -5.93 3.64 -10.30
CA TYR A 228 -5.98 2.72 -9.16
C TYR A 228 -6.94 1.57 -9.51
N GLY A 229 -8.15 1.89 -9.99
CA GLY A 229 -9.11 0.93 -10.50
C GLY A 229 -8.49 -0.05 -11.50
N ASN A 230 -7.78 0.44 -12.53
CA ASN A 230 -7.06 -0.43 -13.47
C ASN A 230 -5.97 -1.28 -12.78
N SER A 231 -5.14 -0.71 -11.91
CA SER A 231 -4.07 -1.47 -11.24
C SER A 231 -4.58 -2.57 -10.30
N PHE A 232 -5.80 -2.46 -9.77
CA PHE A 232 -6.40 -3.49 -8.92
C PHE A 232 -7.36 -4.42 -9.69
N LEU A 233 -8.37 -3.85 -10.35
CA LEU A 233 -9.41 -4.60 -11.05
C LEU A 233 -8.89 -5.31 -12.29
N PHE A 234 -7.88 -4.78 -12.97
CA PHE A 234 -7.29 -5.42 -14.14
C PHE A 234 -6.02 -6.20 -13.76
N GLU A 235 -4.96 -5.52 -13.32
CA GLU A 235 -3.65 -6.16 -13.17
C GLU A 235 -3.62 -7.15 -12.00
N ARG A 236 -3.98 -6.74 -10.79
CA ARG A 236 -3.95 -7.61 -9.61
C ARG A 236 -5.00 -8.71 -9.67
N ALA A 237 -6.18 -8.45 -10.20
CA ALA A 237 -7.20 -9.47 -10.46
C ALA A 237 -6.68 -10.57 -11.39
N ALA A 238 -6.02 -10.21 -12.49
CA ALA A 238 -5.39 -11.16 -13.40
C ALA A 238 -4.29 -11.97 -12.71
N TYR A 239 -3.39 -11.32 -11.98
CA TYR A 239 -2.29 -11.99 -11.29
C TYR A 239 -2.73 -12.88 -10.14
N SER A 240 -3.82 -12.49 -9.47
CA SER A 240 -4.42 -13.31 -8.43
C SER A 240 -5.05 -14.59 -8.98
N ARG A 241 -5.38 -14.68 -10.28
CA ARG A 241 -5.76 -15.97 -10.89
C ARG A 241 -4.60 -16.95 -10.99
N LEU A 242 -3.40 -16.42 -11.17
CA LEU A 242 -2.14 -17.17 -11.10
C LEU A 242 -1.57 -17.23 -9.68
N LYS A 243 -2.33 -16.77 -8.67
CA LYS A 243 -1.94 -16.75 -7.26
C LYS A 243 -0.58 -16.07 -7.00
N SER A 244 -0.24 -15.09 -7.85
CA SER A 244 1.08 -14.48 -7.95
C SER A 244 1.00 -12.96 -8.11
N VAL A 245 0.26 -12.29 -7.23
CA VAL A 245 0.23 -10.82 -7.19
C VAL A 245 1.62 -10.29 -6.85
N LEU A 246 2.20 -9.49 -7.75
CA LEU A 246 3.60 -9.05 -7.67
C LEU A 246 3.85 -7.87 -6.71
N CYS A 247 2.80 -7.29 -6.14
CA CYS A 247 2.89 -6.20 -5.16
C CYS A 247 1.61 -6.09 -4.34
N CYS A 248 1.69 -6.49 -3.07
CA CYS A 248 0.72 -6.10 -2.05
C CYS A 248 0.85 -4.60 -1.82
N CYS A 249 -0.26 -3.87 -1.83
CA CYS A 249 -0.24 -2.43 -1.62
C CYS A 249 0.08 -2.12 -0.15
N GLY A 250 1.05 -1.22 0.08
CA GLY A 250 1.43 -0.78 1.43
C GLY A 250 0.29 -0.19 2.26
N ALA A 251 -0.74 0.35 1.61
CA ALA A 251 -1.91 0.93 2.26
C ALA A 251 -2.89 -0.12 2.82
N LEU A 252 -2.90 -1.34 2.27
CA LEU A 252 -3.82 -2.38 2.71
C LEU A 252 -3.30 -3.78 2.32
N SER A 253 -2.64 -4.44 3.27
CA SER A 253 -2.09 -5.78 3.08
C SER A 253 -2.05 -6.59 4.37
N ALA A 254 -2.19 -7.90 4.24
CA ALA A 254 -2.05 -8.86 5.33
C ALA A 254 -0.98 -9.90 4.98
N TYR A 255 -0.09 -10.18 5.92
CA TYR A 255 1.05 -11.08 5.76
C TYR A 255 1.05 -12.13 6.87
N ARG A 256 1.38 -13.39 6.55
CA ARG A 256 1.59 -14.40 7.59
C ARG A 256 2.76 -14.02 8.51
N GLY A 257 2.54 -14.08 9.81
CA GLY A 257 3.54 -13.74 10.82
C GLY A 257 4.77 -14.64 10.74
N THR A 258 4.61 -15.92 10.40
CA THR A 258 5.73 -16.85 10.21
C THR A 258 6.69 -16.37 9.12
N LEU A 259 6.14 -15.83 8.03
CA LEU A 259 6.92 -15.30 6.92
C LEU A 259 7.60 -13.98 7.28
N VAL A 260 6.87 -13.06 7.91
CA VAL A 260 7.43 -11.78 8.37
C VAL A 260 8.63 -12.02 9.27
N ARG A 261 8.48 -12.89 10.29
CA ARG A 261 9.58 -13.23 11.22
C ARG A 261 10.77 -13.87 10.53
N LYS A 262 10.53 -14.78 9.58
CA LYS A 262 11.59 -15.47 8.84
C LYS A 262 12.49 -14.50 8.07
N TYR A 263 11.89 -13.48 7.45
CA TYR A 263 12.61 -12.55 6.58
C TYR A 263 12.93 -11.20 7.21
N LEU A 264 12.54 -10.97 8.47
CA LEU A 264 12.74 -9.69 9.14
C LEU A 264 14.22 -9.22 9.15
N PRO A 265 15.23 -10.09 9.40
CA PRO A 265 16.62 -9.67 9.34
C PRO A 265 17.07 -9.19 7.95
N ASP A 266 16.68 -9.91 6.89
CA ASP A 266 17.01 -9.53 5.49
C ASP A 266 16.20 -8.29 5.06
N PHE A 267 14.97 -8.16 5.53
CA PHE A 267 14.12 -7.01 5.27
C PHE A 267 14.78 -5.72 5.77
N LEU A 268 15.24 -5.70 7.02
CA LEU A 268 15.94 -4.58 7.65
C LEU A 268 17.26 -4.24 6.95
N ASN A 269 18.07 -5.25 6.66
CA ASN A 269 19.42 -5.05 6.12
C ASN A 269 19.48 -4.97 4.59
N GLN A 270 18.35 -4.76 3.92
CA GLN A 270 18.32 -4.72 2.46
C GLN A 270 19.22 -3.61 1.91
N GLN A 271 20.12 -4.01 1.01
CA GLN A 271 21.00 -3.09 0.29
C GLN A 271 20.77 -3.13 -1.23
N PHE A 272 21.11 -2.03 -1.89
CA PHE A 272 21.20 -1.94 -3.34
C PHE A 272 22.43 -1.13 -3.73
N LEU A 273 23.31 -1.74 -4.53
CA LEU A 273 24.60 -1.16 -4.90
C LEU A 273 25.41 -0.68 -3.68
N GLY A 274 25.45 -1.50 -2.62
CA GLY A 274 26.18 -1.23 -1.38
C GLY A 274 25.57 -0.15 -0.47
N LYS A 275 24.36 0.35 -0.77
CA LYS A 275 23.66 1.36 0.04
C LYS A 275 22.35 0.80 0.61
N PRO A 276 21.94 1.21 1.82
CA PRO A 276 20.64 0.85 2.37
C PRO A 276 19.49 1.19 1.40
N ALA A 277 18.58 0.25 1.22
CA ALA A 277 17.40 0.42 0.40
C ALA A 277 16.33 1.21 1.17
N VAL A 278 15.97 2.41 0.72
CA VAL A 278 15.09 3.32 1.50
C VAL A 278 13.61 3.36 1.07
N PHE A 279 13.20 2.56 0.09
CA PHE A 279 11.81 2.53 -0.41
C PHE A 279 11.46 1.11 -0.84
N GLY A 280 10.19 0.80 -1.11
CA GLY A 280 9.78 -0.48 -1.74
C GLY A 280 9.60 -1.65 -0.78
N ASP A 281 9.24 -1.33 0.46
CA ASP A 281 9.02 -2.27 1.56
C ASP A 281 7.91 -3.28 1.24
N ASP A 282 6.86 -2.79 0.59
CA ASP A 282 5.69 -3.54 0.17
C ASP A 282 6.02 -4.61 -0.89
N ARG A 283 6.78 -4.23 -1.92
CA ARG A 283 7.26 -5.15 -2.97
C ARG A 283 8.27 -6.15 -2.44
N ARG A 284 9.18 -5.71 -1.56
CA ARG A 284 10.16 -6.58 -0.91
C ARG A 284 9.47 -7.66 -0.09
N MET A 285 8.52 -7.28 0.77
CA MET A 285 7.74 -8.22 1.57
C MET A 285 6.91 -9.18 0.68
N THR A 286 6.29 -8.64 -0.37
CA THR A 286 5.56 -9.46 -1.36
C THR A 286 6.47 -10.49 -2.04
N ASN A 287 7.69 -10.09 -2.36
CA ASN A 287 8.69 -10.96 -2.96
C ASN A 287 9.06 -12.13 -2.02
N TYR A 288 9.23 -11.88 -0.73
CA TYR A 288 9.40 -12.96 0.26
C TYR A 288 8.19 -13.91 0.28
N CYS A 289 6.98 -13.37 0.25
CA CYS A 289 5.76 -14.18 0.17
C CYS A 289 5.73 -15.10 -1.06
N LEU A 290 6.13 -14.59 -2.22
CA LEU A 290 6.15 -15.33 -3.48
C LEU A 290 7.27 -16.40 -3.54
N MET A 291 8.33 -16.25 -2.73
CA MET A 291 9.36 -17.29 -2.59
C MET A 291 8.89 -18.48 -1.76
N GLU A 292 7.92 -18.28 -0.86
CA GLU A 292 7.42 -19.34 0.02
C GLU A 292 6.08 -19.91 -0.44
N GLY A 293 5.18 -19.08 -0.96
CA GLY A 293 3.84 -19.51 -1.34
C GLY A 293 3.15 -18.57 -2.32
N GLN A 294 1.85 -18.40 -2.10
CA GLN A 294 0.95 -17.67 -2.98
C GLN A 294 0.64 -16.27 -2.44
N VAL A 295 0.43 -15.33 -3.34
CA VAL A 295 -0.03 -13.98 -3.01
C VAL A 295 -1.24 -13.63 -3.85
N VAL A 296 -2.29 -13.14 -3.21
CA VAL A 296 -3.60 -12.94 -3.84
C VAL A 296 -4.16 -11.55 -3.60
N PHE A 297 -5.09 -11.17 -4.45
CA PHE A 297 -5.86 -9.94 -4.33
C PHE A 297 -7.25 -10.29 -3.81
N GLN A 298 -7.80 -9.47 -2.91
CA GLN A 298 -9.16 -9.56 -2.41
C GLN A 298 -9.93 -8.28 -2.75
N GLU A 299 -10.75 -8.36 -3.81
CA GLU A 299 -11.53 -7.20 -4.32
C GLU A 299 -12.57 -6.67 -3.34
N THR A 300 -13.05 -7.49 -2.41
CA THR A 300 -14.05 -7.11 -1.40
C THR A 300 -13.48 -6.41 -0.17
N ALA A 301 -12.14 -6.40 -0.02
CA ALA A 301 -11.48 -5.66 1.05
C ALA A 301 -11.06 -4.28 0.53
N VAL A 302 -11.76 -3.20 0.89
CA VAL A 302 -11.62 -1.89 0.24
C VAL A 302 -11.16 -0.81 1.22
N GLY A 303 -10.02 -0.19 0.93
CA GLY A 303 -9.53 1.03 1.60
C GLY A 303 -9.51 2.25 0.68
N TYR A 304 -9.59 3.44 1.27
CA TYR A 304 -9.54 4.73 0.59
C TYR A 304 -8.36 5.54 1.12
N THR A 305 -7.44 5.92 0.24
CA THR A 305 -6.25 6.70 0.60
C THR A 305 -6.25 8.04 -0.14
N ALA A 306 -5.67 9.05 0.47
CA ALA A 306 -5.52 10.35 -0.17
C ALA A 306 -4.52 10.29 -1.33
N VAL A 307 -4.90 10.82 -2.49
CA VAL A 307 -4.01 10.91 -3.66
C VAL A 307 -3.51 12.34 -3.85
N PRO A 308 -2.29 12.52 -4.40
CA PRO A 308 -1.73 13.84 -4.66
C PRO A 308 -2.64 14.71 -5.54
N GLU A 309 -2.99 15.91 -5.07
CA GLU A 309 -3.76 16.86 -5.88
C GLU A 309 -2.90 17.69 -6.84
N LYS A 310 -1.61 17.82 -6.52
CA LYS A 310 -0.64 18.64 -7.26
C LYS A 310 0.35 17.75 -8.02
N LEU A 311 0.63 18.13 -9.27
CA LEU A 311 1.52 17.41 -10.17
C LEU A 311 2.93 17.17 -9.59
N PRO A 312 3.62 18.14 -8.94
CA PRO A 312 4.95 17.89 -8.38
C PRO A 312 4.99 16.77 -7.33
N HIS A 313 4.00 16.72 -6.44
CA HIS A 313 3.89 15.65 -5.45
C HIS A 313 3.66 14.29 -6.15
N PHE A 314 2.74 14.25 -7.12
CA PHE A 314 2.52 13.05 -7.92
C PHE A 314 3.80 12.55 -8.61
N LEU A 315 4.58 13.44 -9.25
CA LEU A 315 5.82 13.05 -9.93
C LEU A 315 6.84 12.44 -8.98
N ARG A 316 7.05 13.03 -7.79
CA ARG A 316 7.93 12.45 -6.76
C ARG A 316 7.47 11.05 -6.35
N GLN A 317 6.17 10.89 -6.13
CA GLN A 317 5.56 9.60 -5.79
C GLN A 317 5.78 8.56 -6.91
N GLN A 318 5.58 8.94 -8.17
CA GLN A 318 5.76 8.06 -9.31
C GLN A 318 7.22 7.65 -9.54
N VAL A 319 8.18 8.56 -9.36
CA VAL A 319 9.61 8.21 -9.43
C VAL A 319 9.93 7.16 -8.36
N ARG A 320 9.47 7.35 -7.12
CA ARG A 320 9.68 6.39 -6.02
C ARG A 320 9.11 5.02 -6.35
N TRP A 321 7.88 4.95 -6.85
CA TRP A 321 7.24 3.69 -7.22
C TRP A 321 7.95 2.96 -8.36
N ASN A 322 8.40 3.69 -9.38
CA ASN A 322 9.11 3.08 -10.51
C ASN A 322 10.53 2.62 -10.11
N LYS A 323 11.24 3.36 -9.25
CA LYS A 323 12.51 2.92 -8.69
C LYS A 323 12.35 1.63 -7.88
N SER A 324 11.33 1.57 -7.03
CA SER A 324 10.97 0.36 -6.29
C SER A 324 10.66 -0.80 -7.23
N PHE A 325 9.87 -0.57 -8.29
CA PHE A 325 9.57 -1.58 -9.30
C PHE A 325 10.85 -2.19 -9.91
N PHE A 326 11.75 -1.38 -10.48
CA PHE A 326 12.95 -1.93 -11.13
C PHE A 326 13.85 -2.70 -10.17
N ARG A 327 14.11 -2.15 -8.99
CA ARG A 327 14.99 -2.76 -8.00
C ARG A 327 14.43 -4.11 -7.51
N GLU A 328 13.15 -4.13 -7.19
CA GLU A 328 12.49 -5.33 -6.68
C GLU A 328 12.23 -6.37 -7.76
N SER A 329 12.01 -5.95 -9.01
CA SER A 329 11.95 -6.85 -10.15
C SER A 329 13.30 -7.47 -10.49
N LEU A 330 14.41 -6.71 -10.42
CA LEU A 330 15.75 -7.27 -10.60
C LEU A 330 16.10 -8.27 -9.50
N TRP A 331 15.77 -7.95 -8.25
CA TRP A 331 15.93 -8.90 -7.16
C TRP A 331 15.07 -10.16 -7.38
N ALA A 332 13.80 -9.99 -7.77
CA ALA A 332 12.89 -11.11 -8.03
C ALA A 332 13.39 -11.99 -9.16
N PHE A 333 13.91 -11.39 -10.24
CA PHE A 333 14.54 -12.14 -11.33
C PHE A 333 15.70 -13.02 -10.86
N ARG A 334 16.46 -12.58 -9.86
CA ARG A 334 17.60 -13.33 -9.32
C ARG A 334 17.21 -14.40 -8.29
N HIS A 335 16.15 -14.18 -7.51
CA HIS A 335 15.84 -15.02 -6.34
C HIS A 335 14.52 -15.82 -6.46
N GLN A 336 13.58 -15.40 -7.31
CA GLN A 336 12.34 -16.15 -7.50
C GLN A 336 12.59 -17.46 -8.25
N LYS A 337 11.87 -18.51 -7.84
CA LYS A 337 11.97 -19.83 -8.46
C LYS A 337 11.29 -19.84 -9.83
N LYS A 338 12.01 -20.28 -10.87
CA LYS A 338 11.54 -20.27 -12.28
C LYS A 338 10.26 -21.08 -12.53
N TYR A 339 9.95 -22.08 -11.71
CA TYR A 339 8.71 -22.85 -11.82
C TYR A 339 7.48 -22.12 -11.28
N ARG A 340 7.65 -21.01 -10.53
CA ARG A 340 6.54 -20.22 -10.01
C ARG A 340 6.07 -19.18 -11.03
N PRO A 341 4.75 -18.96 -11.20
CA PRO A 341 4.24 -17.97 -12.14
C PRO A 341 4.77 -16.55 -11.87
N ALA A 342 5.03 -16.21 -10.61
CA ALA A 342 5.61 -14.93 -10.19
C ALA A 342 6.89 -14.55 -10.94
N PHE A 343 7.78 -15.52 -11.20
CA PHE A 343 9.02 -15.28 -11.95
C PHE A 343 8.69 -14.82 -13.38
N TRP A 344 7.84 -15.58 -14.08
CA TRP A 344 7.46 -15.27 -15.46
C TRP A 344 6.65 -13.99 -15.58
N LEU A 345 5.75 -13.72 -14.63
CA LEU A 345 5.00 -12.46 -14.58
C LEU A 345 5.93 -11.26 -14.38
N THR A 346 6.99 -11.41 -13.57
CA THR A 346 8.01 -10.36 -13.39
C THR A 346 8.80 -10.13 -14.68
N CYS A 347 9.31 -11.20 -15.31
CA CYS A 347 10.01 -11.11 -16.60
C CYS A 347 9.13 -10.45 -17.67
N MET A 348 7.86 -10.82 -17.68
CA MET A 348 6.86 -10.32 -18.61
C MET A 348 6.55 -8.83 -18.39
N GLU A 349 6.44 -8.36 -17.14
CA GLU A 349 6.28 -6.92 -16.83
C GLU A 349 7.51 -6.11 -17.28
N LEU A 350 8.72 -6.62 -17.00
CA LEU A 350 9.96 -5.99 -17.44
C LEU A 350 10.06 -5.95 -18.98
N ALA A 351 9.76 -7.06 -19.65
CA ALA A 351 9.78 -7.15 -21.10
C ALA A 351 8.72 -6.25 -21.75
N LEU A 352 7.48 -6.28 -21.26
CA LEU A 352 6.41 -5.41 -21.75
C LEU A 352 6.80 -3.94 -21.64
N TRP A 353 7.36 -3.53 -20.50
CA TRP A 353 7.80 -2.15 -20.33
C TRP A 353 8.97 -1.78 -21.25
N LEU A 354 9.99 -2.65 -21.36
CA LEU A 354 11.14 -2.40 -22.23
C LEU A 354 10.72 -2.29 -23.69
N VAL A 355 9.89 -3.22 -24.17
CA VAL A 355 9.48 -3.22 -25.57
C VAL A 355 8.46 -2.11 -25.85
N PHE A 356 7.56 -1.79 -24.91
CA PHE A 356 6.66 -0.63 -25.07
C PHE A 356 7.45 0.67 -25.12
N GLY A 357 8.38 0.84 -24.20
CA GLY A 357 9.22 2.02 -24.12
C GLY A 357 10.09 2.19 -25.37
N SER A 358 10.70 1.12 -25.88
CA SER A 358 11.51 1.17 -27.09
C SER A 358 10.68 1.37 -28.35
N ALA A 359 9.52 0.71 -28.48
CA ALA A 359 8.59 0.92 -29.59
C ALA A 359 8.04 2.35 -29.61
N MET A 360 7.75 2.92 -28.43
CA MET A 360 7.36 4.32 -28.30
C MET A 360 8.49 5.26 -28.72
N PHE A 361 9.72 5.02 -28.25
CA PHE A 361 10.89 5.82 -28.65
C PHE A 361 11.13 5.75 -30.17
N TYR A 362 11.07 4.56 -30.75
CA TYR A 362 11.16 4.38 -32.20
C TYR A 362 10.07 5.16 -32.93
N SER A 363 8.81 5.01 -32.49
CA SER A 363 7.65 5.63 -33.14
C SER A 363 7.69 7.16 -33.06
N MET A 364 8.09 7.73 -31.92
CA MET A 364 8.03 9.18 -31.68
C MET A 364 9.31 9.93 -32.09
N VAL A 365 10.46 9.26 -32.13
CA VAL A 365 11.77 9.90 -32.37
C VAL A 365 12.39 9.44 -33.68
N VAL A 366 12.44 8.13 -33.92
CA VAL A 366 13.19 7.57 -35.06
C VAL A 366 12.37 7.63 -36.36
N LEU A 367 11.10 7.20 -36.31
CA LEU A 367 10.22 7.16 -37.47
C LEU A 367 10.02 8.53 -38.16
N PRO A 368 9.76 9.65 -37.45
CA PRO A 368 9.59 10.95 -38.12
C PRO A 368 10.88 11.45 -38.80
N ILE A 369 12.06 10.97 -38.38
CA ILE A 369 13.34 11.34 -38.98
C ILE A 369 13.61 10.53 -40.25
N ILE A 370 13.34 9.22 -40.22
CA ILE A 370 13.71 8.31 -41.33
C ILE A 370 12.60 8.24 -42.39
N LYS A 371 11.32 8.32 -42.00
CA LYS A 371 10.15 8.15 -42.88
C LYS A 371 9.01 9.11 -42.50
N PRO A 372 9.17 10.42 -42.73
CA PRO A 372 8.19 11.43 -42.32
C PRO A 372 6.80 11.20 -42.94
N GLU A 373 6.72 10.69 -44.17
CA GLU A 373 5.47 10.37 -44.85
C GLU A 373 4.70 9.21 -44.19
N GLN A 374 5.40 8.23 -43.61
CA GLN A 374 4.77 7.10 -42.90
C GLN A 374 4.38 7.50 -41.47
N PHE A 375 5.08 8.46 -40.87
CA PHE A 375 4.84 8.89 -39.51
C PHE A 375 3.42 9.41 -39.27
N VAL A 376 2.85 10.16 -40.22
CA VAL A 376 1.49 10.74 -40.08
C VAL A 376 0.41 9.65 -40.00
N HIS A 377 0.53 8.60 -40.80
CA HIS A 377 -0.39 7.46 -40.74
C HIS A 377 -0.16 6.64 -39.45
N HIS A 378 1.11 6.39 -39.11
CA HIS A 378 1.49 5.64 -37.92
C HIS A 378 1.02 6.28 -36.61
N ILE A 379 1.15 7.61 -36.47
CA ILE A 379 0.70 8.30 -35.25
C ILE A 379 -0.82 8.24 -35.12
N GLY A 380 -1.57 8.31 -36.22
CA GLY A 380 -3.02 8.15 -36.23
C GLY A 380 -3.45 6.78 -35.70
N ASP A 381 -2.89 5.71 -36.25
CA ASP A 381 -3.15 4.33 -35.82
C ASP A 381 -2.74 4.12 -34.36
N TYR A 382 -1.59 4.66 -33.95
CA TYR A 382 -1.09 4.56 -32.59
C TYR A 382 -1.99 5.28 -31.58
N LEU A 383 -2.50 6.46 -31.92
CA LEU A 383 -3.45 7.20 -31.07
C LEU A 383 -4.78 6.47 -30.94
N ILE A 384 -5.32 5.94 -32.05
CA ILE A 384 -6.54 5.12 -32.04
C ILE A 384 -6.33 3.90 -31.14
N PHE A 385 -5.22 3.18 -31.33
CA PHE A 385 -4.86 2.03 -30.50
C PHE A 385 -4.79 2.40 -29.02
N MET A 386 -4.14 3.51 -28.67
CA MET A 386 -4.02 3.97 -27.28
C MET A 386 -5.39 4.29 -26.66
N VAL A 387 -6.29 4.95 -27.41
CA VAL A 387 -7.65 5.24 -26.96
C VAL A 387 -8.42 3.95 -26.69
N LEU A 388 -8.41 3.02 -27.65
CA LEU A 388 -9.07 1.72 -27.52
C LEU A 388 -8.52 0.91 -26.35
N MET A 389 -7.20 0.91 -26.16
CA MET A 389 -6.54 0.25 -25.03
C MET A 389 -6.83 0.93 -23.69
N GLY A 390 -6.96 2.26 -23.67
CA GLY A 390 -7.39 3.02 -22.50
C GLY A 390 -8.76 2.54 -22.00
N TYR A 391 -9.71 2.41 -22.92
CA TYR A 391 -11.03 1.85 -22.60
C TYR A 391 -10.95 0.37 -22.21
N LEU A 392 -10.25 -0.45 -22.98
CA LEU A 392 -10.17 -1.90 -22.74
C LEU A 392 -9.65 -2.22 -21.34
N ARG A 393 -8.61 -1.51 -20.89
CA ARG A 393 -7.97 -1.70 -19.58
C ARG A 393 -8.85 -1.27 -18.40
N ASN A 394 -9.73 -0.30 -18.61
CA ASN A 394 -10.60 0.26 -17.56
C ASN A 394 -12.03 -0.29 -17.61
N VAL A 395 -12.32 -1.26 -18.47
CA VAL A 395 -13.69 -1.74 -18.69
C VAL A 395 -14.36 -2.22 -17.40
N ARG A 396 -13.62 -2.92 -16.52
CA ARG A 396 -14.12 -3.41 -15.22
C ARG A 396 -14.54 -2.30 -14.25
N TYR A 397 -14.09 -1.06 -14.46
CA TYR A 397 -14.49 0.10 -13.65
C TYR A 397 -15.99 0.40 -13.79
N LEU A 398 -16.61 0.03 -14.92
CA LEU A 398 -18.05 0.19 -15.14
C LEU A 398 -18.89 -0.68 -14.19
N ASP A 399 -18.43 -1.91 -13.93
CA ASP A 399 -19.20 -2.90 -13.16
C ASP A 399 -18.85 -2.86 -11.67
N PHE A 400 -17.66 -2.41 -11.30
CA PHE A 400 -17.24 -2.32 -9.90
C PHE A 400 -18.07 -1.24 -9.18
N PRO A 401 -18.74 -1.56 -8.05
CA PRO A 401 -19.51 -0.57 -7.30
C PRO A 401 -18.55 0.45 -6.68
N ARG A 402 -18.60 1.73 -7.04
CA ARG A 402 -17.79 2.77 -6.38
C ARG A 402 -18.70 3.53 -5.42
N ARG A 403 -18.42 3.50 -4.11
CA ARG A 403 -19.18 4.24 -3.10
C ARG A 403 -19.24 5.72 -3.49
N GLY A 404 -20.41 6.34 -3.34
CA GLY A 404 -20.66 7.72 -3.79
C GLY A 404 -20.79 7.89 -5.31
N MET A 405 -20.80 6.80 -6.10
CA MET A 405 -20.96 6.89 -7.56
C MET A 405 -22.04 5.97 -8.13
N GLY A 406 -23.09 6.58 -8.66
CA GLY A 406 -24.04 5.93 -9.55
C GLY A 406 -23.38 5.45 -10.86
N PHE A 407 -24.13 4.66 -11.65
CA PHE A 407 -23.66 4.16 -12.95
C PHE A 407 -23.28 5.29 -13.91
N VAL A 408 -24.05 6.39 -13.96
CA VAL A 408 -23.79 7.53 -14.86
C VAL A 408 -22.43 8.17 -14.58
N LYS A 409 -22.10 8.40 -13.30
CA LYS A 409 -20.80 8.98 -12.92
C LYS A 409 -19.65 8.02 -13.22
N ARG A 410 -19.81 6.71 -12.95
CA ARG A 410 -18.82 5.68 -13.33
C ARG A 410 -18.61 5.61 -14.85
N PHE A 411 -19.66 5.74 -15.63
CA PHE A 411 -19.58 5.81 -17.09
C PHE A 411 -18.85 7.08 -17.54
N GLY A 412 -19.14 8.23 -16.95
CA GLY A 412 -18.41 9.48 -17.20
C GLY A 412 -16.92 9.38 -16.87
N MET A 413 -16.55 8.73 -15.76
CA MET A 413 -15.16 8.42 -15.42
C MET A 413 -14.52 7.50 -16.46
N PHE A 414 -15.23 6.45 -16.89
CA PHE A 414 -14.75 5.56 -17.94
C PHE A 414 -14.48 6.29 -19.26
N LEU A 415 -15.27 7.32 -19.62
CA LEU A 415 -15.02 8.17 -20.79
C LEU A 415 -13.67 8.92 -20.71
N LEU A 416 -13.17 9.21 -19.51
CA LEU A 416 -11.86 9.84 -19.28
C LEU A 416 -10.68 8.86 -19.40
N ALA A 417 -10.92 7.55 -19.50
CA ALA A 417 -9.85 6.55 -19.55
C ALA A 417 -8.78 6.78 -20.64
N PRO A 418 -9.11 7.28 -21.86
CA PRO A 418 -8.10 7.59 -22.87
C PRO A 418 -7.19 8.75 -22.49
N VAL A 419 -7.68 9.73 -21.72
CA VAL A 419 -6.87 10.87 -21.23
C VAL A 419 -5.74 10.34 -20.34
N TYR A 420 -6.04 9.33 -19.53
CA TYR A 420 -5.01 8.65 -18.76
C TYR A 420 -3.98 7.94 -19.67
N GLY A 421 -4.41 7.38 -20.80
CA GLY A 421 -3.52 6.83 -21.83
C GLY A 421 -2.52 7.88 -22.36
N VAL A 422 -2.99 9.10 -22.64
CA VAL A 422 -2.13 10.23 -23.03
C VAL A 422 -1.12 10.56 -21.93
N ILE A 423 -1.56 10.67 -20.67
CA ILE A 423 -0.65 10.92 -19.52
C ILE A 423 0.38 9.79 -19.38
N GLN A 424 -0.04 8.54 -19.58
CA GLN A 424 0.86 7.40 -19.54
C GLN A 424 1.96 7.52 -20.59
N LEU A 425 1.61 7.97 -21.79
CA LEU A 425 2.53 8.18 -22.91
C LEU A 425 3.48 9.35 -22.66
N THR A 426 2.93 10.55 -22.41
CA THR A 426 3.69 11.81 -22.41
C THR A 426 4.43 12.07 -21.11
N LEU A 427 3.95 11.53 -19.99
CA LEU A 427 4.48 11.83 -18.67
C LEU A 427 5.07 10.60 -17.98
N LEU A 428 4.28 9.54 -17.80
CA LEU A 428 4.68 8.41 -16.95
C LEU A 428 5.75 7.52 -17.58
N THR A 429 5.72 7.36 -18.92
CA THR A 429 6.71 6.54 -19.63
C THR A 429 8.10 7.19 -19.61
N PRO A 430 8.28 8.48 -19.95
CA PRO A 430 9.55 9.19 -19.75
C PRO A 430 10.02 9.16 -18.30
N LEU A 431 9.10 9.33 -17.34
CA LEU A 431 9.43 9.31 -15.92
C LEU A 431 9.97 7.94 -15.45
N ARG A 432 9.52 6.84 -16.07
CA ARG A 432 10.08 5.50 -15.81
C ARG A 432 11.53 5.39 -16.25
N PHE A 433 11.89 5.92 -17.41
CA PHE A 433 13.29 5.98 -17.85
C PHE A 433 14.13 6.84 -16.91
N TYR A 434 13.62 8.01 -16.51
CA TYR A 434 14.27 8.84 -15.50
C TYR A 434 14.48 8.09 -14.18
N ALA A 435 13.49 7.33 -13.70
CA ALA A 435 13.61 6.51 -12.50
C ALA A 435 14.68 5.41 -12.65
N LEU A 436 14.78 4.78 -13.83
CA LEU A 436 15.80 3.78 -14.14
C LEU A 436 17.22 4.37 -14.07
N PHE A 437 17.47 5.52 -14.71
CA PHE A 437 18.78 6.17 -14.68
C PHE A 437 19.15 6.74 -13.30
N THR A 438 18.15 7.03 -12.46
CA THR A 438 18.35 7.56 -11.11
C THR A 438 18.23 6.53 -10.00
N LEU A 439 18.28 5.22 -10.31
CA LEU A 439 18.21 4.14 -9.32
C LEU A 439 19.28 4.22 -8.22
N HIS A 440 20.46 4.74 -8.56
CA HIS A 440 21.57 4.94 -7.61
C HIS A 440 21.30 6.04 -6.57
N LYS A 441 20.34 6.94 -6.82
CA LYS A 441 19.95 8.01 -5.90
C LYS A 441 18.97 7.45 -4.88
N GLY A 442 19.48 7.16 -3.69
CA GLY A 442 18.73 6.71 -2.51
C GLY A 442 18.22 7.84 -1.61
N SER A 443 18.21 9.10 -2.07
CA SER A 443 17.67 10.18 -1.24
C SER A 443 16.16 10.00 -1.09
N TRP A 444 15.70 9.97 0.16
CA TRP A 444 14.30 9.97 0.49
C TRP A 444 13.70 11.33 0.09
N GLY A 445 12.58 11.33 -0.64
CA GLY A 445 11.82 12.54 -0.96
C GLY A 445 10.85 12.84 0.17
N THR A 446 11.36 13.17 1.36
CA THR A 446 10.56 13.27 2.60
C THR A 446 9.64 14.48 2.49
N ARG A 447 8.53 14.42 3.20
CA ARG A 447 7.70 15.57 3.56
C ARG A 447 8.50 16.51 4.49
N GLN A 448 9.60 17.08 4.01
CA GLN A 448 10.41 18.02 4.79
C GLN A 448 9.64 19.32 5.09
N GLY A 449 8.58 19.60 4.31
CA GLY A 449 7.71 20.76 4.48
C GLY A 449 6.38 20.50 5.22
N GLY A 450 6.23 19.38 5.93
CA GLY A 450 5.00 19.08 6.68
C GLY A 450 3.91 18.34 5.87
N VAL A 451 2.65 18.47 6.28
CA VAL A 451 1.50 17.77 5.67
C VAL A 451 1.36 18.16 4.19
N GLU A 452 1.49 17.20 3.28
CA GLU A 452 1.44 17.46 1.82
C GLU A 452 0.05 17.26 1.21
N VAL A 453 -0.83 16.49 1.87
CA VAL A 453 -2.22 16.27 1.46
C VAL A 453 -3.07 16.30 2.72
N SER A 454 -4.03 17.21 2.78
CA SER A 454 -5.09 17.24 3.77
C SER A 454 -6.40 17.15 3.02
N VAL A 455 -7.20 16.14 3.35
CA VAL A 455 -8.58 15.96 2.82
C VAL A 455 -9.60 16.34 3.91
N ALA A 456 -9.11 16.75 5.08
CA ALA A 456 -9.88 16.98 6.27
C ALA A 456 -10.46 18.40 6.31
N GLY A 457 -11.77 18.50 6.20
CA GLY A 457 -12.54 19.75 6.26
C GLY A 457 -13.76 19.70 5.34
N ASP A 458 -13.55 19.35 4.06
CA ASP A 458 -14.61 19.39 3.04
C ASP A 458 -15.34 18.04 2.85
N HIS A 459 -14.75 16.93 3.32
CA HIS A 459 -15.23 15.56 3.06
C HIS A 459 -15.54 14.73 4.33
N GLU A 460 -15.60 15.34 5.52
CA GLU A 460 -15.66 14.60 6.80
C GLU A 460 -16.93 13.73 6.94
N SER A 461 -18.09 14.21 6.46
CA SER A 461 -19.32 13.42 6.41
C SER A 461 -19.22 12.23 5.45
N GLU A 462 -18.68 12.43 4.25
CA GLU A 462 -18.46 11.36 3.25
C GLU A 462 -17.48 10.30 3.78
N VAL A 463 -16.47 10.72 4.55
CA VAL A 463 -15.51 9.79 5.16
C VAL A 463 -16.18 8.93 6.24
N THR A 464 -17.07 9.51 7.02
CA THR A 464 -17.77 8.81 8.10
C THR A 464 -18.74 7.75 7.55
N GLU A 465 -19.43 8.06 6.45
CA GLU A 465 -20.30 7.12 5.72
C GLU A 465 -19.54 5.86 5.24
N ILE A 466 -18.23 5.95 4.99
CA ILE A 466 -17.42 4.81 4.52
C ILE A 466 -17.46 3.61 5.48
N PHE A 467 -17.49 3.85 6.79
CA PHE A 467 -17.39 2.79 7.79
C PHE A 467 -18.63 2.62 8.68
N GLU A 468 -19.60 3.54 8.62
CA GLU A 468 -20.86 3.44 9.37
C GLU A 468 -21.96 2.68 8.61
N GLU A 469 -22.09 2.93 7.32
CA GLU A 469 -23.11 2.30 6.48
C GLU A 469 -22.81 0.82 6.19
N GLU A 470 -23.81 0.09 5.65
CA GLU A 470 -23.57 -1.25 5.10
C GLU A 470 -22.47 -1.21 4.03
N ASP A 471 -21.60 -2.21 4.07
CA ASP A 471 -20.49 -2.33 3.13
C ASP A 471 -21.02 -2.88 1.80
N PRO A 472 -21.00 -2.10 0.70
CA PRO A 472 -21.49 -2.58 -0.60
C PRO A 472 -20.54 -3.61 -1.25
N TYR A 473 -19.34 -3.80 -0.68
CA TYR A 473 -18.30 -4.69 -1.17
C TYR A 473 -18.34 -6.06 -0.51
N SER A 474 -18.89 -6.15 0.70
CA SER A 474 -18.77 -7.35 1.51
C SER A 474 -19.66 -8.50 1.04
N ASP A 475 -19.21 -9.73 1.28
CA ASP A 475 -20.01 -10.90 0.93
C ASP A 475 -21.10 -11.12 1.98
N LYS A 476 -22.36 -10.83 1.63
CA LYS A 476 -23.52 -11.04 2.50
C LYS A 476 -23.57 -12.43 3.13
N LYS A 477 -23.12 -13.47 2.40
CA LYS A 477 -23.08 -14.83 2.94
C LYS A 477 -22.11 -14.99 4.11
N VAL A 478 -20.99 -14.29 4.08
CA VAL A 478 -20.01 -14.31 5.18
C VAL A 478 -20.63 -13.66 6.41
N THR A 479 -21.28 -12.52 6.23
CA THR A 479 -22.02 -11.82 7.31
C THR A 479 -23.12 -12.71 7.90
N GLU A 480 -23.97 -13.31 7.07
CA GLU A 480 -25.04 -14.24 7.49
C GLU A 480 -24.46 -15.44 8.26
N THR A 481 -23.37 -16.04 7.77
CA THR A 481 -22.72 -17.18 8.44
C THR A 481 -22.19 -16.80 9.82
N LEU A 482 -21.55 -15.65 9.95
CA LEU A 482 -21.05 -15.16 11.25
C LEU A 482 -22.18 -14.84 12.22
N GLN A 483 -23.29 -14.27 11.74
CA GLN A 483 -24.48 -14.03 12.56
C GLN A 483 -25.04 -15.35 13.10
N LEU A 484 -25.15 -16.38 12.26
CA LEU A 484 -25.57 -17.72 12.67
C LEU A 484 -24.61 -18.33 13.69
N MET A 485 -23.29 -18.28 13.46
CA MET A 485 -22.29 -18.77 14.43
C MET A 485 -22.43 -18.11 15.81
N ARG A 486 -22.72 -16.80 15.84
CA ARG A 486 -22.96 -16.04 17.09
C ARG A 486 -24.25 -16.48 17.78
N LEU A 487 -25.33 -16.68 17.02
CA LEU A 487 -26.62 -17.15 17.55
C LEU A 487 -26.55 -18.58 18.09
N GLU A 488 -25.76 -19.44 17.46
CA GLU A 488 -25.50 -20.82 17.89
C GLU A 488 -24.57 -20.91 19.10
N GLY A 489 -24.10 -19.78 19.64
CA GLY A 489 -23.20 -19.74 20.79
C GLY A 489 -21.80 -20.28 20.49
N VAL A 490 -21.41 -20.39 19.21
CA VAL A 490 -20.03 -20.71 18.85
C VAL A 490 -19.16 -19.55 19.34
N ALA A 491 -18.29 -19.83 20.31
CA ALA A 491 -17.42 -18.83 20.90
C ALA A 491 -16.39 -18.34 19.87
N LEU A 492 -16.74 -17.27 19.14
CA LEU A 492 -15.86 -16.60 18.17
C LEU A 492 -14.73 -15.79 18.82
N ARG A 493 -14.65 -15.79 20.16
CA ARG A 493 -13.53 -15.27 20.94
C ARG A 493 -13.44 -16.06 22.24
N THR A 494 -12.31 -16.74 22.46
CA THR A 494 -11.54 -16.85 23.72
C THR A 494 -10.62 -18.08 23.65
N ARG A 495 -9.41 -17.92 23.12
CA ARG A 495 -8.26 -18.51 23.81
C ARG A 495 -7.23 -17.41 24.05
N PRO A 496 -6.97 -17.02 25.30
CA PRO A 496 -5.70 -16.42 25.63
C PRO A 496 -4.62 -17.41 25.16
N ARG A 497 -3.74 -16.98 24.26
CA ARG A 497 -2.54 -17.78 23.96
C ARG A 497 -1.73 -17.86 25.25
N PRO A 498 -1.17 -19.02 25.62
CA PRO A 498 -0.31 -19.11 26.80
C PRO A 498 0.83 -18.10 26.67
N SER A 499 1.10 -17.36 27.74
CA SER A 499 2.35 -16.62 27.90
C SER A 499 3.50 -17.64 27.96
N GLY A 500 4.05 -18.03 26.82
CA GLY A 500 5.05 -19.07 26.73
C GLY A 500 6.06 -18.79 25.63
N GLY A 501 7.32 -18.61 26.05
CA GLY A 501 8.58 -18.82 25.31
C GLY A 501 8.70 -18.27 23.90
N ILE A 502 9.72 -17.46 23.65
CA ILE A 502 10.20 -17.14 22.29
C ILE A 502 10.48 -18.49 21.58
N PRO A 503 9.88 -18.80 20.42
CA PRO A 503 10.28 -19.97 19.65
C PRO A 503 11.78 -19.87 19.32
N ALA A 504 12.52 -20.96 19.49
CA ALA A 504 13.93 -21.04 19.16
C ALA A 504 14.19 -20.49 17.74
N GLN A 505 15.33 -19.80 17.57
CA GLN A 505 15.72 -19.14 16.33
C GLN A 505 15.49 -20.04 15.10
N PRO A 506 14.95 -19.50 13.99
CA PRO A 506 14.78 -20.27 12.77
C PRO A 506 16.15 -20.78 12.27
N GLN A 507 16.17 -22.04 11.82
CA GLN A 507 17.36 -22.66 11.25
C GLN A 507 17.89 -21.83 10.06
N PRO A 508 19.23 -21.80 9.84
CA PRO A 508 19.84 -21.08 8.74
C PRO A 508 19.28 -21.54 7.39
N ILE A 509 19.10 -20.58 6.48
CA ILE A 509 18.65 -20.83 5.11
C ILE A 509 19.74 -21.63 4.38
N PRO A 510 19.41 -22.73 3.67
CA PRO A 510 20.38 -23.40 2.82
C PRO A 510 20.94 -22.43 1.76
N GLY A 511 22.22 -22.07 1.88
CA GLY A 511 22.90 -21.12 0.99
C GLY A 511 23.02 -19.66 1.49
N TYR A 512 22.69 -19.39 2.76
CA TYR A 512 22.97 -18.10 3.39
C TYR A 512 24.32 -18.17 4.13
N ASP A 513 25.26 -17.34 3.71
CA ASP A 513 26.63 -17.30 4.24
C ASP A 513 26.68 -16.26 5.37
N GLU A 514 26.59 -16.71 6.62
CA GLU A 514 26.55 -15.84 7.82
C GLU A 514 27.80 -14.96 7.94
N GLU A 515 28.94 -15.41 7.42
CA GLU A 515 30.22 -14.71 7.54
C GLU A 515 30.30 -13.43 6.67
N GLN A 516 29.51 -13.29 5.61
CA GLN A 516 29.53 -12.08 4.76
C GLN A 516 28.77 -10.89 5.36
N HIS A 517 27.95 -11.11 6.39
CA HIS A 517 27.06 -10.08 6.94
C HIS A 517 27.18 -9.90 8.47
N ALA A 518 28.16 -10.54 9.13
CA ALA A 518 28.34 -10.53 10.59
C ALA A 518 28.83 -9.21 11.21
N ALA A 519 28.92 -8.12 10.44
CA ALA A 519 29.60 -6.89 10.88
C ALA A 519 28.66 -5.72 11.22
N VAL A 520 27.57 -5.94 11.97
CA VAL A 520 26.89 -4.84 12.70
C VAL A 520 26.26 -5.38 13.99
N PRO A 521 26.61 -4.86 15.19
CA PRO A 521 25.98 -5.28 16.43
C PRO A 521 24.51 -4.81 16.46
N GLN A 522 23.59 -5.76 16.61
CA GLN A 522 22.16 -5.50 16.88
C GLN A 522 22.00 -4.92 18.28
N GLN A 523 21.59 -3.65 18.38
CA GLN A 523 21.21 -3.06 19.66
C GLN A 523 19.81 -3.56 20.05
N ARG A 524 19.70 -4.45 21.03
CA ARG A 524 18.41 -4.79 21.64
C ARG A 524 17.86 -3.54 22.34
N VAL A 525 16.76 -3.01 21.83
CA VAL A 525 16.03 -1.92 22.49
C VAL A 525 15.30 -2.50 23.71
N SER A 526 15.48 -1.90 24.88
CA SER A 526 14.70 -2.26 26.07
C SER A 526 13.34 -1.57 26.01
N TRP A 527 12.28 -2.35 26.14
CA TRP A 527 10.94 -1.82 26.34
C TRP A 527 10.80 -1.47 27.82
N GLY A 528 10.46 -0.22 28.13
CA GLY A 528 10.11 0.16 29.50
C GLY A 528 8.93 -0.69 29.97
N THR A 529 9.15 -1.53 30.98
CA THR A 529 8.07 -2.25 31.67
C THR A 529 7.21 -1.25 32.44
N PRO A 530 5.87 -1.36 32.42
CA PRO A 530 5.03 -0.55 33.30
C PRO A 530 5.33 -0.92 34.75
N GLU A 531 5.70 0.06 35.58
CA GLU A 531 5.76 -0.16 37.02
C GLU A 531 4.37 -0.54 37.55
N PRO A 532 4.25 -1.54 38.43
CA PRO A 532 3.00 -1.86 39.08
C PRO A 532 2.60 -0.69 39.98
N ALA A 533 1.33 -0.27 39.88
CA ALA A 533 0.77 0.82 40.66
C ALA A 533 0.84 0.53 42.17
N GLY A 534 1.91 1.00 42.81
CA GLY A 534 2.03 1.06 44.26
C GLY A 534 1.19 2.21 44.79
N GLN A 535 0.32 1.93 45.76
CA GLN A 535 -0.43 2.91 46.53
C GLN A 535 0.54 3.93 47.14
N GLN A 536 0.47 5.20 46.71
CA GLN A 536 1.09 6.30 47.44
C GLN A 536 0.02 7.26 47.97
N GLN A 537 -0.06 7.27 49.29
CA GLN A 537 -0.78 8.24 50.10
C GLN A 537 -0.32 9.65 49.76
N TRP A 538 -1.30 10.53 49.54
CA TRP A 538 -1.10 11.97 49.50
C TRP A 538 -0.59 12.47 50.85
N GLN A 539 0.62 13.05 50.86
CA GLN A 539 1.04 14.02 51.86
C GLN A 539 1.67 15.22 51.14
N GLY A 540 1.15 16.41 51.44
CA GLY A 540 1.46 17.65 50.75
C GLY A 540 2.80 18.25 51.13
N GLY A 541 3.29 19.13 50.24
CA GLY A 541 4.43 20.00 50.46
C GLY A 541 4.75 20.77 49.19
N TYR A 542 4.47 22.07 49.18
CA TYR A 542 4.99 23.03 48.21
C TYR A 542 6.52 23.10 48.35
N ASP A 543 7.27 22.97 47.25
CA ASP A 543 8.50 23.74 47.02
C ASP A 543 9.13 23.48 45.63
N GLY A 544 9.49 24.58 44.96
CA GLY A 544 10.73 24.72 44.17
C GLY A 544 10.88 23.95 42.85
N TYR A 545 10.59 24.63 41.74
CA TYR A 545 11.05 24.29 40.38
C TYR A 545 12.60 24.27 40.32
N ARG A 546 13.21 23.17 39.85
CA ARG A 546 14.62 23.14 39.38
C ARG A 546 14.76 22.34 38.08
N ASP A 547 15.41 23.00 37.14
CA ASP A 547 15.77 22.60 35.77
C ASP A 547 16.93 21.58 35.76
N PRO A 548 16.82 20.42 35.06
CA PRO A 548 17.86 19.38 35.06
C PRO A 548 18.67 19.29 33.74
N TYR A 549 19.09 20.40 33.13
CA TYR A 549 20.17 20.39 32.12
C TYR A 549 21.54 20.73 32.70
N GLN A 550 22.04 19.89 33.61
CA GLN A 550 23.47 19.82 33.95
C GLN A 550 23.87 18.38 34.30
N GLN A 551 24.51 17.68 33.35
CA GLN A 551 25.48 16.64 33.68
C GLN A 551 26.76 16.87 32.87
N GLN A 552 27.82 17.10 33.64
CA GLN A 552 29.20 17.30 33.23
C GLN A 552 29.88 15.96 32.91
N TYR A 553 30.76 15.98 31.90
CA TYR A 553 31.79 14.95 31.70
C TYR A 553 32.97 15.19 32.66
N PRO A 554 33.72 14.14 33.07
CA PRO A 554 34.79 14.26 34.05
C PRO A 554 36.06 14.85 33.45
N GLY A 555 36.73 15.68 34.25
CA GLY A 555 37.78 16.58 33.83
C GLY A 555 39.21 16.03 33.79
N GLN A 556 40.10 16.91 33.33
CA GLN A 556 41.50 16.98 33.72
C GLN A 556 41.93 18.45 33.80
N GLY A 557 42.35 18.86 35.00
CA GLY A 557 43.61 19.58 35.22
C GLY A 557 43.74 21.07 34.92
N HIS A 558 43.87 21.85 36.00
CA HIS A 558 44.72 23.04 36.19
C HIS A 558 44.20 24.47 35.88
N ASP A 559 43.64 25.11 36.93
CA ASP A 559 44.11 26.31 37.68
C ASP A 559 44.61 27.59 36.95
N PRO A 560 44.43 28.82 37.50
CA PRO A 560 43.69 29.89 36.84
C PRO A 560 44.58 31.13 36.65
N ARG A 561 44.06 32.17 35.98
CA ARG A 561 44.20 33.60 36.35
C ARG A 561 43.85 34.50 35.15
N GLN A 562 43.01 35.50 35.45
CA GLN A 562 42.80 36.75 34.71
C GLN A 562 42.07 36.61 33.36
N GLY A 563 41.03 37.37 33.02
CA GLY A 563 40.36 38.51 33.64
C GLY A 563 39.38 39.11 32.60
N GLY A 564 38.33 39.78 33.08
CA GLY A 564 37.65 40.91 32.42
C GLY A 564 36.96 40.71 31.05
N TYR A 565 35.64 40.58 31.07
CA TYR A 565 34.73 41.13 30.04
C TYR A 565 34.65 42.67 30.22
N PRO A 566 34.40 43.48 29.17
CA PRO A 566 33.03 43.65 28.65
C PRO A 566 32.86 43.94 27.13
N HIS A 567 31.61 43.76 26.67
CA HIS A 567 30.91 44.30 25.48
C HIS A 567 31.50 45.58 24.82
N PRO A 568 31.29 45.85 23.50
CA PRO A 568 29.96 46.21 22.97
C PRO A 568 29.66 45.97 21.46
N ASP A 569 28.41 46.37 21.15
CA ASP A 569 27.58 46.55 19.94
C ASP A 569 28.19 46.77 18.51
N PRO A 570 27.33 46.70 17.45
CA PRO A 570 27.68 46.50 16.05
C PRO A 570 27.71 47.79 15.20
N SER A 571 28.43 47.75 14.08
CA SER A 571 27.98 48.15 12.72
C SER A 571 29.15 48.31 11.74
N TRP A 572 28.81 48.12 10.45
CA TRP A 572 29.40 48.73 9.23
C TRP A 572 30.26 47.91 8.24
N GLN A 573 29.66 47.71 7.04
CA GLN A 573 30.13 48.13 5.68
C GLN A 573 31.36 47.40 5.06
N GLN A 574 31.47 47.12 3.74
CA GLN A 574 31.24 47.97 2.56
C GLN A 574 31.01 47.15 1.27
N GLY A 575 30.31 47.75 0.29
CA GLY A 575 30.33 47.38 -1.13
C GLY A 575 31.45 48.08 -1.92
N PRO A 576 31.49 48.01 -3.27
CA PRO A 576 30.95 49.09 -4.13
C PRO A 576 30.33 48.54 -5.44
N GLY A 577 29.58 49.25 -6.30
CA GLY A 577 29.11 50.64 -6.39
C GLY A 577 28.37 50.86 -7.73
N GLN A 578 27.38 51.79 -7.72
CA GLN A 578 26.81 52.65 -8.79
C GLN A 578 26.28 52.01 -10.11
N GLY A 579 25.13 52.40 -10.68
CA GLY A 579 24.20 53.49 -10.34
C GLY A 579 22.90 53.48 -11.19
N GLN A 580 21.95 54.32 -10.75
CA GLN A 580 20.84 55.03 -11.42
C GLN A 580 20.11 54.36 -12.61
N GLY A 581 18.78 54.34 -12.75
CA GLY A 581 17.66 54.98 -12.07
C GLY A 581 16.39 54.85 -12.94
N TYR A 582 15.22 55.12 -12.34
CA TYR A 582 13.88 55.35 -12.93
C TYR A 582 13.09 54.19 -13.57
N GLY A 583 11.79 54.15 -13.24
CA GLY A 583 10.74 53.78 -14.19
C GLY A 583 9.69 52.78 -13.70
N GLN A 584 8.47 53.26 -13.50
CA GLN A 584 7.23 52.51 -13.31
C GLN A 584 6.91 51.56 -14.48
N GLY A 585 6.05 50.54 -14.23
CA GLY A 585 5.06 50.10 -15.23
C GLY A 585 4.86 48.59 -15.42
N GLY A 586 3.65 48.12 -15.08
CA GLY A 586 2.78 47.33 -15.97
C GLY A 586 3.09 45.85 -16.28
N GLY A 587 2.12 44.99 -15.92
CA GLY A 587 1.58 43.87 -16.72
C GLY A 587 2.54 42.87 -17.39
N TRP A 588 2.49 41.60 -16.99
CA TRP A 588 1.64 40.53 -17.53
C TRP A 588 1.87 39.25 -16.73
#